data_AF-A0A8S2SPL0-F1
#
_entry.id   AF-A0A8S2SPL0-F1
#
_cell.length_a   1.000
_cell.length_b   1.000
_cell.length_c   1.000
_cell.angle_alpha   90.00
_cell.angle_beta   90.00
_cell.angle_gamma   90.00
#
_symmetry.space_group_name_H-M   'P 1'
#
loop_
_entity.id
_entity.type
_entity.pdbx_description
1 polymer ?
#
loop_
_entity_poly.entity_id
_entity_poly.type
_entity_poly.pdbx_seq_one_letter_code
_entity_poly.pdbx_strand_id
1 'polypeptide(L)'
;MATTTVPSSSFASTTVISIPSPNAILKSKNYNLNSNDLNKYVSEQQSKARDIVNGLLRKGIKLLAIDFDKTFLSIHTMGCYQGQVEKLLEYIRSTFYYLIQELLDRPAYSQILHVCIVSFSSQDYLIKQLLQLAFKTS
;
A
#
# COMPACT_ATOMS: atom_id res chain seq x y z
N MET A 1 -21.16 -40.57 -35.15
CA MET A 1 -20.34 -39.42 -35.58
C MET A 1 -20.60 -38.28 -34.61
N ALA A 2 -19.55 -37.91 -33.87
CA ALA A 2 -19.34 -36.78 -32.94
C ALA A 2 -20.55 -36.09 -32.26
N THR A 3 -20.69 -36.35 -30.95
CA THR A 3 -21.33 -35.46 -29.97
C THR A 3 -20.30 -34.43 -29.49
N THR A 4 -20.57 -33.14 -29.73
CA THR A 4 -19.69 -32.04 -29.35
C THR A 4 -19.99 -31.61 -27.91
N THR A 5 -19.12 -31.96 -26.97
CA THR A 5 -19.15 -31.44 -25.59
C THR A 5 -18.38 -30.13 -25.53
N VAL A 6 -19.05 -29.06 -25.08
CA VAL A 6 -18.45 -27.74 -24.83
C VAL A 6 -17.68 -27.81 -23.50
N PRO A 7 -16.43 -27.30 -23.40
CA PRO A 7 -15.73 -27.31 -22.13
C PRO A 7 -16.34 -26.29 -21.17
N SER A 8 -16.68 -26.78 -19.98
CA SER A 8 -17.08 -26.00 -18.83
C SER A 8 -16.00 -24.97 -18.48
N SER A 9 -16.37 -23.71 -18.43
CA SER A 9 -15.54 -22.60 -17.95
C SER A 9 -15.03 -22.92 -16.53
N SER A 10 -13.72 -23.06 -16.39
CA SER A 10 -13.07 -23.13 -15.08
C SER A 10 -13.31 -21.82 -14.35
N PHE A 11 -13.99 -21.90 -13.20
CA PHE A 11 -14.11 -20.79 -12.26
C PHE A 11 -12.71 -20.24 -11.95
N ALA A 12 -12.52 -18.94 -12.18
CA ALA A 12 -11.37 -18.23 -11.65
C ALA A 12 -11.39 -18.42 -10.13
N SER A 13 -10.39 -19.12 -9.60
CA SER A 13 -10.17 -19.21 -8.17
C SER A 13 -9.76 -17.82 -7.70
N THR A 14 -10.74 -17.03 -7.27
CA THR A 14 -10.50 -15.75 -6.59
C THR A 14 -9.84 -16.08 -5.27
N THR A 15 -8.51 -16.14 -5.29
CA THR A 15 -7.73 -16.10 -4.07
C THR A 15 -8.05 -14.75 -3.44
N VAL A 16 -8.80 -14.77 -2.35
CA VAL A 16 -8.98 -13.58 -1.51
C VAL A 16 -7.60 -13.29 -0.92
N ILE A 17 -6.84 -12.42 -1.57
CA ILE A 17 -5.54 -11.99 -1.07
C ILE A 17 -5.83 -11.14 0.17
N SER A 18 -5.58 -11.72 1.34
CA SER A 18 -5.75 -11.05 2.62
C SER A 18 -4.69 -9.94 2.70
N ILE A 19 -5.14 -8.70 2.54
CA ILE A 19 -4.29 -7.50 2.62
C ILE A 19 -3.59 -7.52 3.98
N PRO A 20 -2.25 -7.42 4.02
CA PRO A 20 -1.55 -7.43 5.28
C PRO A 20 -1.95 -6.18 6.08
N SER A 21 -2.56 -6.42 7.25
CA SER A 21 -2.74 -5.38 8.26
C SER A 21 -1.41 -4.66 8.52
N PRO A 22 -1.40 -3.39 8.94
CA PRO A 22 -0.17 -2.72 9.40
C PRO A 22 0.63 -3.59 10.38
N ASN A 23 -0.06 -4.40 11.20
CA ASN A 23 0.54 -5.37 12.11
C ASN A 23 1.31 -6.48 11.39
N ALA A 24 0.86 -6.95 10.22
CA ALA A 24 1.54 -7.96 9.42
C ALA A 24 2.79 -7.39 8.73
N ILE A 25 2.73 -6.14 8.26
CA ILE A 25 3.89 -5.43 7.66
C ILE A 25 4.99 -5.18 8.71
N LEU A 26 4.61 -4.89 9.95
CA LEU A 26 5.57 -4.69 11.04
C LEU A 26 6.15 -6.02 11.53
N LYS A 27 5.31 -7.06 11.66
CA LYS A 27 5.80 -8.39 12.04
C LYS A 27 6.76 -8.98 11.00
N SER A 28 6.53 -8.74 9.70
CA SER A 28 7.43 -9.23 8.63
C SER A 28 8.81 -8.57 8.63
N LYS A 29 8.94 -7.37 9.22
CA LYS A 29 10.23 -6.69 9.41
C LYS A 29 11.06 -7.23 10.58
N ASN A 30 10.72 -8.39 11.15
CA ASN A 30 11.39 -9.03 12.28
C ASN A 30 11.48 -8.14 13.54
N TYR A 31 10.53 -7.23 13.73
CA TYR A 31 10.40 -6.55 15.01
C TYR A 31 9.93 -7.58 16.05
N ASN A 32 10.83 -7.96 16.96
CA ASN A 32 10.56 -8.86 18.08
C ASN A 32 9.80 -8.11 19.21
N LEU A 33 8.72 -7.42 18.84
CA LEU A 33 7.90 -6.61 19.75
C LEU A 33 6.78 -7.47 20.32
N ASN A 34 6.56 -7.35 21.62
CA ASN A 34 5.36 -7.91 22.23
C ASN A 34 4.10 -7.16 21.73
N SER A 35 2.92 -7.71 22.01
CA SER A 35 1.65 -7.15 21.56
C SER A 35 1.40 -5.71 22.02
N ASN A 36 1.85 -5.35 23.23
CA ASN A 36 1.66 -4.02 23.79
C ASN A 36 2.54 -2.98 23.08
N ASP A 37 3.81 -3.30 22.84
CA ASP A 37 4.74 -2.42 22.14
C ASP A 37 4.33 -2.23 20.68
N LEU A 38 3.80 -3.29 20.04
CA LEU A 38 3.27 -3.19 18.69
C LEU A 38 2.06 -2.25 18.62
N ASN A 39 1.09 -2.41 19.53
CA ASN A 39 -0.08 -1.53 19.60
C ASN A 39 0.32 -0.08 19.86
N LYS A 40 1.28 0.14 20.76
CA LYS A 40 1.83 1.47 21.04
C LYS A 40 2.46 2.08 19.78
N TYR A 41 3.33 1.33 19.10
CA TYR A 41 3.97 1.79 17.86
C TYR A 41 2.93 2.15 16.79
N VAL A 42 1.93 1.30 16.57
CA VAL A 42 0.86 1.53 15.58
C VAL A 42 0.11 2.81 15.90
N SER A 43 -0.29 2.99 17.16
CA SER A 43 -0.98 4.20 17.64
C SER A 43 -0.14 5.47 17.42
N GLU A 44 1.16 5.41 17.73
CA GLU A 44 2.08 6.53 17.51
C GLU A 44 2.22 6.88 16.02
N GLN A 45 2.32 5.89 15.13
CA GLN A 45 2.41 6.15 13.69
C GLN A 45 1.11 6.75 13.15
N GLN A 46 -0.05 6.25 13.58
CA GLN A 46 -1.36 6.80 13.22
C GLN A 46 -1.51 8.25 13.70
N SER A 47 -1.07 8.56 14.92
CA SER A 47 -1.07 9.94 15.43
C SER A 47 -0.20 10.86 14.59
N LYS A 48 1.04 10.45 14.29
CA LYS A 48 1.96 11.22 13.43
C LYS A 48 1.40 11.44 12.03
N ALA A 49 0.83 10.39 11.42
CA ALA A 49 0.17 10.48 10.12
C ALA A 49 -0.96 11.53 10.14
N ARG A 50 -1.83 11.47 11.15
CA ARG A 50 -2.93 12.42 11.33
C ARG A 50 -2.44 13.85 11.48
N ASP A 51 -1.39 14.08 12.26
CA ASP A 51 -0.82 15.42 12.45
C ASP A 51 -0.27 15.99 11.14
N ILE A 52 0.39 15.15 10.33
CA ILE A 52 0.86 15.51 8.99
C ILE A 52 -0.32 15.87 8.09
N VAL A 53 -1.33 15.00 7.99
CA VAL A 53 -2.51 15.23 7.15
C VAL A 53 -3.22 16.53 7.54
N ASN A 54 -3.45 16.75 8.83
CA ASN A 54 -4.03 17.99 9.32
C ASN A 54 -3.17 19.21 8.96
N GLY A 55 -1.85 19.08 9.02
CA GLY A 55 -0.91 20.12 8.60
C GLY A 55 -1.01 20.44 7.11
N LEU A 56 -1.15 19.42 6.25
CA LEU A 56 -1.34 19.59 4.80
C LEU A 56 -2.66 20.31 4.50
N LEU A 57 -3.75 19.88 5.15
CA LEU A 57 -5.07 20.47 4.96
C LEU A 57 -5.13 21.93 5.43
N ARG A 58 -4.56 22.25 6.60
CA ARG A 58 -4.47 23.64 7.09
C ARG A 58 -3.69 24.55 6.15
N LYS A 59 -2.70 24.00 5.43
CA LYS A 59 -1.91 24.73 4.43
C LYS A 59 -2.61 24.80 3.05
N GLY A 60 -3.79 24.22 2.90
CA GLY A 60 -4.50 24.17 1.62
C GLY A 60 -3.79 23.34 0.55
N ILE A 61 -2.94 22.40 0.95
CA ILE A 61 -2.26 21.49 0.01
C ILE A 61 -3.31 20.55 -0.59
N LYS A 62 -3.29 20.43 -1.91
CA LYS A 62 -4.25 19.60 -2.68
C LYS A 62 -3.62 18.36 -3.30
N LEU A 63 -2.30 18.28 -3.35
CA LEU A 63 -1.58 17.16 -3.94
C LEU A 63 -0.37 16.78 -3.08
N LEU A 64 -0.28 15.51 -2.74
CA LEU A 64 0.90 14.86 -2.17
C LEU A 64 1.50 13.93 -3.23
N ALA A 65 2.62 14.34 -3.81
CA ALA A 65 3.40 13.52 -4.73
C ALA A 65 4.51 12.79 -3.97
N ILE A 66 4.55 11.46 -4.09
CA ILE A 66 5.46 10.59 -3.36
C ILE A 66 6.35 9.85 -4.36
N ASP A 67 7.65 10.08 -4.29
CA ASP A 67 8.63 9.31 -5.06
C ASP A 67 8.62 7.82 -4.67
N PHE A 68 8.90 6.93 -5.61
CA PHE A 68 8.74 5.48 -5.41
C PHE A 68 9.98 4.80 -4.82
N ASP A 69 11.06 4.69 -5.59
CA ASP A 69 12.26 3.96 -5.22
C ASP A 69 13.04 4.70 -4.13
N LYS A 70 13.49 3.97 -3.09
CA LYS A 70 14.18 4.55 -1.92
C LYS A 70 13.42 5.70 -1.22
N THR A 71 12.15 5.92 -1.54
CA THR A 71 11.26 6.88 -0.86
C THR A 71 10.03 6.14 -0.34
N PHE A 72 9.06 5.78 -1.17
CA PHE A 72 7.93 4.94 -0.77
C PHE A 72 8.40 3.55 -0.33
N LEU A 73 9.32 2.97 -1.10
CA LEU A 73 10.01 1.73 -0.77
C LEU A 73 11.32 2.00 -0.02
N SER A 74 11.74 1.04 0.80
CA SER A 74 13.09 1.03 1.41
C SER A 74 14.17 0.54 0.44
N ILE A 75 13.78 -0.08 -0.68
CA ILE A 75 14.69 -0.61 -1.70
C ILE A 75 14.60 0.19 -3.00
N HIS A 76 15.50 -0.13 -3.92
CA HIS A 76 15.49 0.37 -5.29
C HIS A 76 15.16 -0.78 -6.23
N THR A 77 14.07 -0.66 -6.99
CA THR A 77 13.59 -1.65 -7.96
C THR A 77 14.41 -1.68 -9.25
N MET A 78 15.26 -0.67 -9.47
CA MET A 78 16.10 -0.50 -10.66
C MET A 78 15.29 -0.32 -11.96
N GLY A 79 13.97 -0.07 -11.86
CA GLY A 79 13.08 -0.01 -13.01
C GLY A 79 12.88 -1.35 -13.73
N CYS A 80 13.36 -2.46 -13.14
CA CYS A 80 13.31 -3.78 -13.76
C CYS A 80 13.06 -4.91 -12.74
N TYR A 81 12.36 -4.64 -11.64
CA TYR A 81 12.06 -5.63 -10.62
C TYR A 81 11.29 -6.82 -11.22
N GLN A 82 11.84 -8.03 -11.08
CA GLN A 82 11.29 -9.28 -11.64
C GLN A 82 10.70 -10.21 -10.57
N GLY A 83 10.70 -9.78 -9.30
CA GLY A 83 10.14 -10.57 -8.21
C GLY A 83 8.62 -10.47 -8.13
N GLN A 84 8.05 -11.17 -7.14
CA GLN A 84 6.61 -11.09 -6.85
C GLN A 84 6.25 -9.72 -6.25
N VAL A 85 5.08 -9.18 -6.61
CA VAL A 85 4.61 -7.86 -6.13
C VAL A 85 4.38 -7.89 -4.63
N GLU A 86 3.88 -8.99 -4.09
CA GLU A 86 3.60 -9.20 -2.67
C GLU A 86 4.85 -9.01 -1.82
N LYS A 87 6.02 -9.36 -2.35
CA LYS A 87 7.30 -9.15 -1.67
C LYS A 87 7.67 -7.68 -1.53
N LEU A 88 7.14 -6.80 -2.38
CA LEU A 88 7.33 -5.36 -2.24
C LEU A 88 6.58 -4.77 -1.03
N LEU A 89 5.54 -5.43 -0.51
CA LEU A 89 4.81 -4.98 0.68
C LEU A 89 5.73 -4.89 1.91
N GLU A 90 6.68 -5.81 2.03
CA GLU A 90 7.68 -5.83 3.11
C GLU A 90 8.61 -4.60 3.05
N TYR A 91 8.78 -4.01 1.87
CA TYR A 91 9.66 -2.86 1.64
C TYR A 91 8.93 -1.52 1.69
N ILE A 92 7.59 -1.48 1.79
CA ILE A 92 6.87 -0.22 2.00
C ILE A 92 7.34 0.40 3.31
N ARG A 93 7.73 1.67 3.29
CA ARG A 93 8.10 2.41 4.50
C ARG A 93 6.84 2.70 5.31
N SER A 94 6.88 2.38 6.61
CA SER A 94 5.73 2.51 7.51
C SER A 94 5.17 3.93 7.53
N THR A 95 6.04 4.95 7.51
CA THR A 95 5.64 6.36 7.48
C THR A 95 4.66 6.66 6.35
N PHE A 96 4.96 6.20 5.13
CA PHE A 96 4.07 6.43 3.98
C PHE A 96 2.85 5.53 4.01
N TYR A 97 2.97 4.29 4.50
CA TYR A 97 1.83 3.42 4.70
C TYR A 97 0.76 4.08 5.59
N TYR A 98 1.14 4.52 6.80
CA TYR A 98 0.19 5.15 7.73
C TYR A 98 -0.32 6.49 7.22
N LEU A 99 0.52 7.28 6.54
CA LEU A 99 0.12 8.55 5.94
C LEU A 99 -0.96 8.38 4.87
N ILE A 100 -0.76 7.45 3.94
CA ILE A 100 -1.71 7.18 2.86
C ILE A 100 -2.98 6.54 3.45
N GLN A 101 -2.85 5.61 4.39
CA GLN A 101 -3.98 4.99 5.07
C GLN A 101 -4.87 6.03 5.78
N GLU A 102 -4.28 6.97 6.53
CA GLU A 102 -5.04 8.04 7.21
C GLU A 102 -5.77 8.96 6.22
N LEU A 103 -5.23 9.16 5.01
CA LEU A 103 -5.89 9.92 3.94
C LEU A 103 -7.07 9.17 3.33
N LEU A 104 -6.92 7.86 3.10
CA LEU A 104 -7.94 7.01 2.49
C LEU A 104 -9.10 6.70 3.46
N ASP A 105 -8.80 6.46 4.73
CA ASP A 105 -9.79 6.11 5.76
C ASP A 105 -10.71 7.30 6.14
N ARG A 106 -10.41 8.51 5.65
CA ARG A 106 -11.16 9.73 5.97
C ARG A 106 -11.70 10.37 4.69
N PRO A 107 -12.96 10.09 4.33
CA PRO A 107 -13.57 10.58 3.09
C PRO A 107 -13.51 12.10 2.91
N ALA A 108 -13.59 12.86 4.01
CA ALA A 108 -13.46 14.31 3.96
C ALA A 108 -12.09 14.78 3.46
N TYR A 109 -11.04 14.00 3.70
CA TYR A 109 -9.67 14.34 3.28
C TYR A 109 -9.41 13.92 1.84
N SER A 110 -9.88 12.74 1.43
CA SER A 110 -9.67 12.21 0.09
C SER A 110 -10.36 13.02 -1.02
N GLN A 111 -11.38 13.81 -0.68
CA GLN A 111 -12.01 14.76 -1.59
C GLN A 111 -11.21 16.07 -1.77
N ILE A 112 -10.27 16.37 -0.87
CA ILE A 112 -9.54 17.65 -0.82
C ILE A 112 -8.08 17.47 -1.20
N LEU A 113 -7.48 16.35 -0.82
CA LEU A 113 -6.06 16.05 -0.98
C LEU A 113 -5.88 14.76 -1.80
N HIS A 114 -5.30 14.91 -2.98
CA HIS A 114 -4.92 13.81 -3.86
C HIS A 114 -3.54 13.27 -3.49
N VAL A 115 -3.35 11.96 -3.63
CA VAL A 115 -2.04 11.30 -3.50
C VAL A 115 -1.66 10.70 -4.83
N CYS A 116 -0.42 10.92 -5.26
CA CYS A 116 0.15 10.21 -6.42
C CYS A 116 1.52 9.63 -6.10
N ILE A 117 1.81 8.49 -6.73
CA ILE A 117 3.18 7.95 -6.80
C ILE A 117 3.86 8.51 -8.04
N VAL A 118 5.06 9.03 -7.88
CA VAL A 118 5.94 9.51 -8.94
C VAL A 118 7.13 8.57 -9.02
N SER A 119 7.53 8.18 -10.23
CA SER A 119 8.63 7.22 -10.41
C SER A 119 9.32 7.42 -11.76
N PHE A 120 10.60 7.09 -11.83
CA PHE A 120 11.33 6.91 -13.09
C PHE A 120 11.22 5.48 -13.63
N SER A 121 10.67 4.55 -12.85
CA SER A 121 10.40 3.19 -13.30
C SER A 121 9.29 3.19 -14.33
N SER A 122 9.49 2.49 -15.46
CA SER A 122 8.45 2.25 -16.46
C SER A 122 7.52 1.09 -16.09
N GLN A 123 7.63 0.54 -14.88
CA GLN A 123 6.85 -0.61 -14.42
C GLN A 123 5.50 -0.17 -13.82
N ASP A 124 4.69 0.60 -14.56
CA ASP A 124 3.42 1.16 -14.06
C ASP A 124 2.47 0.10 -13.50
N TYR A 125 2.41 -1.05 -14.17
CA TYR A 125 1.57 -2.18 -13.76
C TYR A 125 2.02 -2.77 -12.41
N LEU A 126 3.33 -2.84 -12.16
CA LEU A 126 3.89 -3.29 -10.89
C LEU A 126 3.49 -2.32 -9.76
N ILE A 127 3.68 -1.01 -9.99
CA ILE A 127 3.38 0.04 -9.01
C ILE A 127 1.89 0.03 -8.69
N LYS A 128 1.02 -0.04 -9.70
CA LYS A 128 -0.44 -0.08 -9.52
C LYS A 128 -0.88 -1.29 -8.70
N GLN A 129 -0.40 -2.48 -9.04
CA GLN A 129 -0.73 -3.69 -8.29
C GLN A 129 -0.26 -3.60 -6.83
N LEU A 130 0.96 -3.10 -6.61
CA LEU A 130 1.46 -2.92 -5.24
C LEU A 130 0.56 -2.01 -4.42
N LEU A 131 0.11 -0.87 -4.99
CA LEU A 131 -0.80 0.05 -4.30
C LEU A 131 -2.15 -0.59 -4.00
N GLN A 132 -2.71 -1.38 -4.93
CA GLN A 132 -3.96 -2.11 -4.73
C GLN A 132 -3.85 -3.19 -3.65
N LEU A 133 -2.69 -3.85 -3.55
CA LEU A 133 -2.41 -4.82 -2.49
C LEU A 133 -2.19 -4.13 -1.13
N ALA A 134 -1.54 -2.96 -1.12
CA ALA A 134 -1.21 -2.25 0.10
C ALA A 134 -2.42 -1.54 0.73
N PHE A 135 -3.30 -0.99 -0.09
CA PHE A 135 -4.41 -0.16 0.36
C PHE A 135 -5.74 -0.66 -0.20
N LYS A 136 -6.73 -0.84 0.68
CA LYS A 136 -8.10 -1.09 0.25
C LYS A 136 -8.67 0.19 -0.35
N THR A 137 -8.88 0.22 -1.65
CA THR A 137 -9.82 1.16 -2.25
C THR A 137 -11.23 0.63 -1.99
N SER A 138 -12.01 1.38 -1.20
CA SER A 138 -13.44 1.15 -1.02
C SER A 138 -14.19 1.49 -2.31
#